data_AF-A0A6I8PKP7-F1
#
_entry.id   AF-A0A6I8PKP7-F1
#
_cell.length_a   1.000
_cell.length_b   1.000
_cell.length_c   1.000
_cell.angle_alpha   90.00
_cell.angle_beta   90.00
_cell.angle_gamma   90.00
#
_symmetry.space_group_name_H-M   'P 1'
#
loop_
_entity.id
_entity.type
_entity.pdbx_description
1 polymer ?
#
loop_
_entity_poly.entity_id
_entity_poly.type
_entity_poly.pdbx_seq_one_letter_code
_entity_poly.pdbx_strand_id
1 'polypeptide(L)'
;MASPPLAPSPSPAAPARTPLMGNCWSCRLICGTGLLGVGGYVYLMARRPMKLGIPPGPGHIAQMVFGIGVGCWGIIVLTDPA
;
A
#
# COMPACT_ATOMS: atom_id res chain seq x y z
N MET A 1 -22.31 40.94 -37.09
CA MET A 1 -22.71 41.18 -35.68
C MET A 1 -22.13 40.03 -34.88
N ALA A 2 -21.29 40.34 -33.89
CA ALA A 2 -20.34 39.42 -33.26
C ALA A 2 -21.04 38.41 -32.32
N SER A 3 -20.58 37.16 -32.33
CA SER A 3 -20.98 36.11 -31.39
C SER A 3 -20.66 36.51 -29.95
N PRO A 4 -21.51 36.15 -28.96
CA PRO A 4 -21.23 36.43 -27.56
C PRO A 4 -19.97 35.67 -27.10
N PRO A 5 -19.18 36.23 -26.16
CA PRO A 5 -18.01 35.53 -25.64
C PRO A 5 -18.46 34.23 -24.95
N LEU A 6 -17.87 33.11 -25.37
CA LEU A 6 -18.05 31.82 -24.74
C LEU A 6 -17.56 31.94 -23.30
N ALA A 7 -18.50 32.00 -22.35
CA ALA A 7 -18.19 31.89 -20.93
C ALA A 7 -17.33 30.62 -20.72
N PRO A 8 -16.28 30.67 -19.88
CA PRO A 8 -15.51 29.48 -19.57
C PRO A 8 -16.50 28.43 -19.05
N SER A 9 -16.65 27.34 -19.80
CA SER A 9 -17.30 26.15 -19.29
C SER A 9 -16.56 25.79 -17.99
N PRO A 10 -17.27 25.59 -16.86
CA PRO A 10 -16.65 24.95 -15.72
C PRO A 10 -16.31 23.54 -16.19
N SER A 11 -15.10 23.36 -16.74
CA SER A 11 -14.45 22.07 -16.81
C SER A 11 -14.61 21.50 -15.40
N PRO A 12 -15.34 20.40 -15.21
CA PRO A 12 -15.39 19.76 -13.90
C PRO A 12 -13.95 19.52 -13.54
N ALA A 13 -13.44 20.29 -12.57
CA ALA A 13 -12.10 20.14 -12.07
C ALA A 13 -11.92 18.64 -11.85
N ALA A 14 -10.90 18.06 -12.50
CA ALA A 14 -10.54 16.65 -12.34
C ALA A 14 -10.77 16.28 -10.88
N PRO A 15 -11.58 15.25 -10.59
CA PRO A 15 -12.17 15.07 -9.27
C PRO A 15 -11.05 15.26 -8.26
N ALA A 16 -11.21 16.27 -7.40
CA ALA A 16 -10.38 16.39 -6.22
C ALA A 16 -10.27 14.98 -5.68
N ARG A 17 -9.05 14.45 -5.56
CA ARG A 17 -8.80 13.11 -5.06
C ARG A 17 -9.23 13.09 -3.59
N THR A 18 -10.53 13.18 -3.33
CA THR A 18 -11.15 12.61 -2.15
C THR A 18 -10.64 11.19 -2.14
N PRO A 19 -9.95 10.74 -1.09
CA PRO A 19 -9.63 9.33 -0.97
C PRO A 19 -10.97 8.60 -1.04
N LEU A 20 -11.31 8.04 -2.20
CA LEU A 20 -12.52 7.25 -2.41
C LEU A 20 -12.49 5.98 -1.51
N MET A 21 -11.35 5.72 -0.87
CA MET A 21 -11.08 4.75 0.19
C MET A 21 -11.04 5.35 1.61
N GLY A 22 -11.50 6.57 1.85
CA GLY A 22 -11.37 7.24 3.16
C GLY A 22 -12.19 6.61 4.30
N ASN A 23 -13.22 5.80 4.02
CA ASN A 23 -14.13 5.32 5.09
C ASN A 23 -14.59 3.85 4.97
N CYS A 24 -14.14 3.09 3.98
CA CYS A 24 -14.52 1.67 3.89
C CYS A 24 -13.60 0.82 4.76
N TRP A 25 -14.07 0.45 5.94
CA TRP A 25 -13.38 -0.45 6.86
C TRP A 25 -12.97 -1.76 6.17
N SER A 26 -13.80 -2.29 5.28
CA SER A 26 -13.48 -3.45 4.43
C SER A 26 -12.30 -3.21 3.49
N CYS A 27 -12.19 -2.02 2.88
CA CYS A 27 -11.07 -1.71 1.98
C CYS A 27 -9.74 -1.64 2.74
N ARG A 28 -9.75 -1.05 3.93
CA ARG A 28 -8.57 -1.01 4.82
C ARG A 28 -8.17 -2.39 5.28
N LEU A 29 -9.16 -3.18 5.71
CA LEU A 29 -8.93 -4.58 6.07
C LEU A 29 -8.34 -5.37 4.91
N ILE A 30 -8.91 -5.30 3.71
CA ILE A 30 -8.42 -6.06 2.54
C ILE A 30 -7.02 -5.59 2.12
N CYS A 31 -6.78 -4.28 2.00
CA CYS A 31 -5.47 -3.75 1.61
C CYS A 31 -4.39 -4.03 2.67
N GLY A 32 -4.68 -3.78 3.94
CA GLY A 32 -3.70 -3.97 5.01
C GLY A 32 -3.44 -5.44 5.33
N THR A 33 -4.46 -6.31 5.32
CA THR A 33 -4.26 -7.77 5.48
C THR A 33 -3.52 -8.37 4.28
N GLY A 34 -3.77 -7.88 3.06
CA GLY A 34 -3.00 -8.26 1.87
C GLY A 34 -1.52 -7.89 2.00
N LEU A 35 -1.22 -6.67 2.45
CA LEU A 35 0.14 -6.22 2.72
C LEU A 35 0.81 -7.03 3.84
N LEU A 36 0.09 -7.28 4.94
CA LEU A 36 0.57 -8.12 6.04
C LEU A 36 0.84 -9.55 5.58
N GLY A 37 -0.05 -10.13 4.77
CA GLY A 37 0.09 -11.48 4.21
C GLY A 37 1.30 -11.59 3.29
N VAL A 38 1.49 -10.63 2.38
CA VAL A 38 2.65 -10.58 1.47
C VAL A 38 3.95 -10.38 2.26
N GLY A 39 4.00 -9.39 3.16
CA GLY A 39 5.19 -9.09 3.97
C GLY A 39 5.57 -10.26 4.87
N GLY A 40 4.59 -10.87 5.53
CA GLY A 40 4.76 -12.07 6.34
C GLY A 40 5.23 -13.27 5.52
N TYR A 41 4.70 -13.47 4.31
CA TYR A 41 5.12 -14.54 3.41
C TYR A 41 6.58 -14.39 2.98
N VAL A 42 6.98 -13.19 2.54
CA VAL A 42 8.37 -12.91 2.16
C VAL A 42 9.32 -13.12 3.34
N TYR A 43 8.95 -12.66 4.52
CA TYR A 43 9.73 -12.87 5.75
C TYR A 43 9.88 -14.36 6.10
N LEU A 44 8.80 -15.13 6.00
CA LEU A 44 8.82 -16.57 6.27
C LEU A 44 9.68 -17.31 5.25
N MET A 45 9.60 -16.95 3.96
CA MET A 45 10.45 -17.53 2.92
C MET A 45 11.92 -17.21 3.14
N ALA A 46 12.24 -15.96 3.47
CA ALA A 46 13.61 -15.56 3.79
C ALA A 46 14.14 -16.25 5.06
N ARG A 47 13.25 -16.63 6.00
CA ARG A 47 13.58 -17.37 7.21
C ARG A 47 13.78 -18.87 7.02
N ARG A 48 13.22 -19.49 5.97
CA ARG A 48 13.35 -20.95 5.73
C ARG A 48 14.80 -21.46 5.76
N PRO A 49 15.78 -20.83 5.09
CA PRO A 49 17.17 -21.32 5.11
C PRO A 49 17.82 -21.22 6.49
N MET A 50 17.45 -20.22 7.31
CA MET A 50 17.99 -20.10 8.67
C MET A 50 17.53 -21.26 9.57
N LYS A 51 16.31 -21.78 9.36
CA LYS A 51 15.82 -22.96 10.09
C LYS A 51 16.59 -24.24 9.74
N LEU A 52 17.30 -24.26 8.60
CA LEU A 52 18.12 -25.38 8.15
C LEU A 52 19.59 -25.24 8.55
N GLY A 53 19.94 -24.24 9.37
CA GLY A 53 21.32 -23.99 9.81
C GLY A 53 22.21 -23.31 8.78
N ILE A 54 21.64 -22.84 7.66
CA ILE A 54 22.38 -22.11 6.64
C ILE A 54 22.48 -20.63 7.08
N PRO A 55 23.69 -20.06 7.18
CA PRO A 55 23.86 -18.67 7.58
C PRO A 55 23.20 -17.74 6.54
N PRO A 56 22.42 -16.74 6.98
CA PRO A 56 21.72 -15.83 6.08
C PRO A 56 22.70 -14.97 5.30
N GLY A 57 22.70 -15.10 3.97
CA GLY A 57 23.41 -14.17 3.09
C GLY A 57 22.75 -12.77 3.08
N PRO A 58 23.45 -11.74 2.59
CA PRO A 58 22.95 -10.35 2.57
C PRO A 58 21.61 -10.19 1.82
N GLY A 59 21.37 -10.99 0.78
CA GLY A 59 20.08 -11.01 0.07
C GLY A 59 18.89 -11.48 0.91
N HIS A 60 19.10 -12.45 1.81
CA HIS A 60 18.04 -12.90 2.72
C HIS A 60 17.71 -11.83 3.78
N ILE A 61 18.72 -11.11 4.26
CA ILE A 61 18.54 -10.00 5.19
C ILE A 61 17.71 -8.90 4.52
N ALA A 62 18.02 -8.54 3.28
CA ALA A 62 17.23 -7.57 2.51
C ALA A 62 15.77 -8.00 2.33
N GLN A 63 15.52 -9.28 2.04
CA GLN A 63 14.17 -9.82 1.95
C GLN A 63 13.41 -9.76 3.30
N MET A 64 14.09 -10.01 4.42
CA MET A 64 13.48 -9.89 5.74
C MET A 64 13.11 -8.44 6.05
N VAL A 65 14.02 -7.49 5.80
CA VAL A 65 13.76 -6.06 6.02
C VAL A 65 12.62 -5.57 5.14
N PHE A 66 12.59 -5.97 3.86
CA PHE A 66 11.49 -5.65 2.96
C PHE A 66 10.16 -6.23 3.47
N GLY A 67 10.14 -7.51 3.86
CA GLY A 67 8.94 -8.15 4.40
C GLY A 67 8.40 -7.48 5.66
N ILE A 68 9.30 -7.11 6.59
CA ILE A 68 8.94 -6.37 7.81
C ILE A 68 8.41 -4.97 7.46
N GLY A 69 9.08 -4.25 6.56
CA GLY A 69 8.66 -2.91 6.13
C GLY A 69 7.26 -2.92 5.50
N VAL A 70 6.99 -3.86 4.61
CA VAL A 70 5.66 -4.05 4.00
C VAL A 70 4.62 -4.43 5.06
N GLY A 71 4.98 -5.29 6.01
CA GLY A 71 4.10 -5.64 7.13
C GLY A 71 3.75 -4.44 8.00
N CYS A 72 4.74 -3.64 8.40
CA CYS A 72 4.53 -2.40 9.15
C CYS A 72 3.66 -1.40 8.37
N TRP A 73 3.87 -1.27 7.06
CA TRP A 73 3.02 -0.43 6.20
C TRP A 73 1.57 -0.94 6.17
N GLY A 74 1.38 -2.26 6.14
CA GLY A 74 0.06 -2.89 6.23
C GLY A 74 -0.68 -2.57 7.55
N ILE A 75 0.04 -2.51 8.67
CA ILE A 75 -0.53 -2.08 9.96
C ILE A 75 -0.98 -0.62 9.89
N ILE A 76 -0.13 0.27 9.36
CA ILE A 76 -0.43 1.70 9.23
C ILE A 76 -1.72 1.89 8.42
N VAL A 77 -1.87 1.21 7.28
CA VAL A 77 -3.09 1.24 6.45
C VAL A 77 -4.33 0.73 7.19
N LEU A 78 -4.15 -0.23 8.11
CA LEU A 78 -5.23 -0.73 8.96
C LEU A 78 -5.66 0.29 10.03
N THR A 79 -4.68 0.95 10.66
CA THR A 79 -4.89 1.75 11.87
C THR A 79 -5.10 3.24 11.63
N ASP A 80 -4.71 3.78 10.48
CA ASP A 80 -4.71 5.23 10.22
C ASP A 80 -5.99 5.73 9.55
N PRO A 81 -7.08 6.10 10.23
CA PRO A 81 -8.38 6.46 9.62
C PRO A 81 -8.41 7.75 8.79
N ALA A 82 -7.25 8.34 8.45
CA ALA A 82 -7.13 9.57 7.67
C ALA A 82 -7.71 9.47 6.24
#